data_AF-A0A6V7LQA2-F1
#
_entry.id   AF-A0A6V7LQA2-F1
#
_cell.length_a   1.000
_cell.length_b   1.000
_cell.length_c   1.000
_cell.angle_alpha   90.00
_cell.angle_beta   90.00
_cell.angle_gamma   90.00
#
_symmetry.space_group_name_H-M   'P 1'
#
loop_
_entity.id
_entity.type
_entity.pdbx_description
1 polymer ?
#
loop_
_entity_poly.entity_id
_entity_poly.type
_entity_poly.pdbx_seq_one_letter_code
_entity_poly.pdbx_strand_id
1 'polypeptide(L)' 'EAFHTVVSLNDGLVLYTTASLQTFLGYPKDFWLGKSFIDFVHLKDRPVLADKVSSGFVNGERKK' A
#
# COMPACT_ATOMS: atom_id res chain seq x y z
N GLU A 1 -1.15 16.42 -7.45
CA GLU A 1 -0.58 15.21 -8.08
C GLU A 1 -0.46 14.13 -6.99
N ALA A 2 -0.52 12.84 -7.33
CA ALA A 2 -0.51 11.74 -6.35
C ALA A 2 0.26 10.53 -6.89
N PHE A 3 0.64 9.61 -6.01
CA PHE A 3 1.17 8.30 -6.38
C PHE A 3 0.21 7.20 -5.95
N HIS A 4 0.26 6.07 -6.65
CA HIS A 4 -0.55 4.91 -6.34
C HIS A 4 0.33 3.67 -6.32
N THR A 5 -0.04 2.71 -5.47
CA THR A 5 0.58 1.39 -5.40
C THR A 5 -0.50 0.33 -5.30
N VAL A 6 -0.25 -0.84 -5.89
CA VAL A 6 -1.12 -2.02 -5.76
C VAL A 6 -0.41 -3.01 -4.87
N VAL A 7 -1.12 -3.52 -3.86
CA VAL A 7 -0.58 -4.46 -2.88
C VAL A 7 -1.40 -5.75 -2.97
N SER A 8 -0.71 -6.88 -3.03
CA SER A 8 -1.32 -8.19 -2.90
C SER A 8 -1.77 -8.38 -1.46
N LEU A 9 -3.05 -8.69 -1.27
CA LEU A 9 -3.62 -8.91 0.06
C LEU A 9 -3.33 -10.32 0.60
N ASN A 10 -2.83 -11.22 -0.24
CA ASN A 10 -2.47 -12.57 0.16
C ASN A 10 -1.15 -12.61 0.97
N ASP A 11 -0.17 -11.81 0.55
CA ASP A 11 1.20 -11.80 1.11
C ASP A 11 1.69 -10.40 1.51
N GLY A 12 0.93 -9.34 1.23
CA GLY A 12 1.28 -7.96 1.56
C GLY A 12 2.35 -7.35 0.64
N LEU A 13 2.70 -8.01 -0.46
CA LEU A 13 3.74 -7.54 -1.38
C LEU A 13 3.22 -6.50 -2.36
N VAL A 14 4.06 -5.50 -2.66
CA VAL A 14 3.75 -4.50 -3.68
C VAL A 14 3.92 -5.11 -5.08
N LEU A 15 2.85 -5.06 -5.87
CA LEU A 15 2.78 -5.60 -7.23
C LEU A 15 3.00 -4.54 -8.31
N TYR A 16 2.65 -3.29 -8.01
CA TYR A 16 2.72 -2.19 -8.98
C TYR A 16 2.88 -0.85 -8.27
N THR A 17 3.64 0.07 -8.87
CA THR A 17 3.78 1.46 -8.43
C THR A 17 3.74 2.41 -9.62
N THR A 18 3.11 3.58 -9.46
CA THR A 18 3.13 4.62 -10.49
C THR A 18 4.50 5.30 -10.59
N ALA A 19 4.86 5.81 -11.78
CA ALA A 19 6.12 6.54 -11.99
C ALA A 19 6.27 7.80 -11.10
N SER A 20 5.13 8.41 -10.73
CA SER A 20 5.10 9.55 -9.80
C SER A 20 5.60 9.23 -8.39
N LEU A 21 5.70 7.94 -8.00
CA LEU A 21 6.28 7.52 -6.73
C LEU A 21 7.69 8.10 -6.53
N GLN A 22 8.51 8.11 -7.57
CA GLN A 22 9.88 8.62 -7.51
C GLN A 22 9.91 10.12 -7.21
N THR A 23 9.04 10.90 -7.84
CA THR A 23 8.93 12.34 -7.61
C THR A 23 8.40 12.66 -6.21
N PHE A 24 7.47 11.84 -5.71
CA PHE A 24 6.78 12.08 -4.43
C PHE A 24 7.59 11.62 -3.20
N LEU A 25 8.22 10.45 -3.29
CA LEU A 25 8.88 9.81 -2.15
C LEU A 25 10.41 9.69 -2.32
N GLY A 26 10.95 9.98 -3.52
CA GLY A 26 12.38 9.89 -3.80
C GLY A 26 12.90 8.46 -3.99
N TYR A 27 12.05 7.44 -3.93
CA TYR A 27 12.47 6.06 -4.16
C TYR A 27 12.76 5.78 -5.64
N PRO A 28 13.77 4.96 -5.96
CA PRO A 28 14.01 4.50 -7.32
C PRO A 28 12.79 3.76 -7.87
N LYS A 29 12.59 3.87 -9.18
CA LYS A 29 11.60 3.07 -9.90
C LYS A 29 11.81 1.59 -9.57
N ASP A 30 10.70 0.88 -9.36
CA ASP A 30 10.66 -0.56 -9.08
C ASP A 30 11.23 -1.01 -7.73
N PHE A 31 11.78 -0.10 -6.89
CA PHE A 31 12.35 -0.47 -5.59
C PHE A 31 11.34 -1.12 -4.65
N TRP A 32 10.09 -0.66 -4.70
CA TRP A 32 9.02 -1.18 -3.85
C TRP A 32 8.51 -2.55 -4.34
N LEU A 33 8.71 -2.91 -5.61
CA LEU A 33 8.17 -4.14 -6.17
C LEU A 33 8.71 -5.36 -5.44
N GLY A 34 7.82 -6.25 -5.03
CA GLY A 34 8.16 -7.47 -4.28
C GLY A 34 8.58 -7.24 -2.82
N LYS A 35 8.51 -6.00 -2.32
CA LYS A 35 8.71 -5.69 -0.89
C LYS A 35 7.37 -5.59 -0.16
N SER A 36 7.41 -5.77 1.16
CA SER A 36 6.22 -5.60 1.99
C SER A 36 5.84 -4.13 2.08
N PHE A 37 4.59 -3.78 1.80
CA PHE A 37 4.14 -2.38 1.86
C PHE A 37 4.33 -1.77 3.27
N ILE A 38 4.19 -2.57 4.31
CA ILE A 38 4.34 -2.12 5.71
C ILE A 38 5.77 -1.73 6.08
N ASP A 39 6.78 -2.15 5.31
CA ASP A 39 8.18 -1.76 5.55
C ASP A 39 8.40 -0.26 5.31
N PHE A 40 7.56 0.34 4.45
CA PHE A 40 7.59 1.76 4.15
C PHE A 40 6.69 2.61 5.05
N VAL A 41 5.91 1.95 5.90
CA VAL A 41 5.00 2.61 6.84
C VAL A 41 5.70 2.71 8.18
N HIS A 42 5.74 3.93 8.73
CA HIS A 42 6.35 4.19 10.02
C HIS A 42 5.70 3.30 11.10
N LEU A 43 6.52 2.74 12.00
CA LEU A 43 6.10 1.74 13.01
C LEU A 43 4.88 2.17 13.83
N LYS A 44 4.77 3.47 14.15
CA LYS A 44 3.64 4.05 14.90
C LYS A 44 2.31 4.02 14.14
N ASP A 45 2.36 4.02 12.80
CA ASP A 45 1.17 4.14 11.96
C ASP A 45 0.69 2.78 11.42
N ARG A 46 1.49 1.72 11.60
CA ARG A 46 1.13 0.36 11.20
C ARG A 46 -0.17 -0.15 11.83
N PRO A 47 -0.46 0.08 13.14
CA PRO A 47 -1.73 -0.33 13.73
C PRO A 47 -2.93 0.38 13.07
N VAL A 48 -2.80 1.69 12.83
CA VAL A 48 -3.84 2.50 12.18
C VAL A 48 -4.11 2.02 10.74
N LEU A 49 -3.05 1.64 10.02
CA LEU A 49 -3.18 1.06 8.69
C LEU A 49 -3.92 -0.28 8.73
N ALA A 50 -3.54 -1.17 9.65
CA ALA A 50 -4.17 -2.48 9.82
C ALA A 50 -5.67 -2.36 10.12
N ASP A 51 -6.05 -1.43 11.00
CA ASP A 51 -7.44 -1.16 11.35
C ASP A 51 -8.24 -0.65 10.15
N LYS A 52 -7.69 0.29 9.37
CA LYS A 52 -8.34 0.84 8.17
C LYS A 52 -8.54 -0.20 7.07
N VAL A 53 -7.53 -1.04 6.86
CA VAL A 53 -7.59 -2.13 5.88
C VAL A 53 -8.62 -3.19 6.32
N SER A 54 -8.57 -3.61 7.59
CA SER A 54 -9.50 -4.62 8.14
C SER A 54 -10.95 -4.14 8.15
N SER A 55 -11.20 -2.90 8.58
CA SER A 55 -12.55 -2.30 8.54
C SER A 55 -13.08 -2.16 7.11
N GLY A 56 -12.22 -1.85 6.14
CA GLY A 56 -12.56 -1.83 4.73
C GLY A 56 -12.99 -3.21 4.18
N PHE A 57 -12.37 -4.29 4.66
CA PHE A 57 -12.79 -5.67 4.31
C PHE A 57 -14.09 -6.08 4.96
N VAL A 58 -14.30 -5.72 6.22
CA VAL A 58 -15.54 -6.03 6.95
C VAL A 58 -16.74 -5.31 6.34
N ASN A 59 -16.54 -4.13 5.75
CA ASN A 59 -17.60 -3.37 5.09
C ASN A 59 -17.87 -3.79 3.63
N GLY A 60 -17.32 -4.93 3.19
CA GLY A 60 -17.50 -5.53 1.87
C GLY A 60 -18.88 -6.14 1.62
N GLU A 61 -19.95 -5.59 2.18
CA GLU A 61 -21.32 -5.90 1.72
C GLU A 61 -21.61 -5.11 0.43
N ARG A 62 -21.64 -5.89 -0.66
CA ARG A 62 -22.08 -5.56 -2.02
C ARG A 62 -23.13 -4.45 -2.05
N LYS A 63 -22.79 -3.28 -2.60
CA LYS A 63 -23.78 -2.49 -3.35
C LYS A 63 -23.79 -3.00 -4.78
N LYS A 64 -24.76 -3.87 -5.02
CA LYS A 64 -25.21 -4.35 -6.33
C LYS A 64 -25.88 -3.22 -7.10
#